data_AF-A0A653DTK6-F1
#
_entry.id   AF-A0A653DTK6-F1
#
_cell.length_a   1.000
_cell.length_b   1.000
_cell.length_c   1.000
_cell.angle_alpha   90.00
_cell.angle_beta   90.00
_cell.angle_gamma   90.00
#
_symmetry.space_group_name_H-M   'P 1'
#
loop_
_entity.id
_entity.type
_entity.pdbx_description
1 polymer ?
#
loop_
_entity_poly.entity_id
_entity_poly.type
_entity_poly.pdbx_seq_one_letter_code
_entity_poly.pdbx_strand_id
1 'polypeptide(L)'
;MLDLSDNEFRGHYRLTKALFLQLCDELSPYLPRANRRTAISVECKVAATLSLYATGSCQKPVGMNYIHGLSQAGVSKSVREVTNALNHPDILSRYIHFPGTVQGRQAVI
;
A
#
# COMPACT_ATOMS: atom_id res chain seq x y z
N MET A 1 0.50 3.73 -14.52
CA MET A 1 1.08 2.96 -13.37
C MET A 1 1.16 1.47 -13.71
N LEU A 2 0.05 0.83 -14.12
CA LEU A 2 0.07 -0.57 -14.56
C LEU A 2 0.81 -0.77 -15.89
N ASP A 3 1.09 0.32 -16.60
CA ASP A 3 1.82 0.38 -17.88
C ASP A 3 3.34 0.18 -17.71
N LEU A 4 3.86 0.27 -16.48
CA LEU A 4 5.26 -0.05 -16.18
C LEU A 4 5.56 -1.52 -16.49
N SER A 5 6.81 -1.86 -16.83
CA SER A 5 7.21 -3.28 -16.88
C SER A 5 7.12 -3.93 -15.49
N ASP A 6 7.02 -5.25 -15.43
CA ASP A 6 6.89 -5.95 -14.14
C ASP A 6 8.11 -5.73 -13.23
N ASN A 7 9.31 -5.61 -13.81
CA ASN A 7 10.53 -5.32 -13.06
C ASN A 7 10.51 -3.91 -12.48
N GLU A 8 10.13 -2.90 -13.27
CA GLU A 8 9.99 -1.52 -12.78
C GLU A 8 8.92 -1.43 -11.70
N PHE A 9 7.77 -2.06 -11.92
CA PHE A 9 6.67 -2.08 -10.96
C PHE A 9 7.11 -2.69 -9.62
N ARG A 10 7.80 -3.84 -9.65
CA ARG A 10 8.37 -4.46 -8.45
C ARG A 10 9.44 -3.58 -7.80
N GLY A 11 10.24 -2.88 -8.59
CA GLY A 11 11.23 -1.92 -8.09
C GLY A 11 10.58 -0.78 -7.29
N HIS A 12 9.49 -0.22 -7.81
CA HIS A 12 8.80 0.92 -7.21
C HIS A 12 7.90 0.55 -6.03
N TYR A 13 7.17 -0.56 -6.11
CA TYR A 13 6.12 -0.90 -5.15
C TYR A 13 6.42 -2.14 -4.30
N ARG A 14 7.51 -2.86 -4.56
CA ARG A 14 7.91 -4.11 -3.89
C ARG A 14 6.90 -5.26 -3.97
N LEU A 15 5.89 -5.13 -4.83
CA LEU A 15 4.86 -6.13 -5.11
C LEU A 15 4.81 -6.45 -6.60
N THR A 16 4.22 -7.59 -6.94
CA THR A 16 3.77 -7.87 -8.31
C THR A 16 2.49 -7.09 -8.60
N LYS A 17 2.17 -6.86 -9.88
CA LYS A 17 0.90 -6.20 -10.26
C LYS A 17 -0.32 -6.96 -9.76
N ALA A 18 -0.28 -8.29 -9.81
CA ALA A 18 -1.35 -9.15 -9.31
C ALA A 18 -1.57 -8.95 -7.80
N LEU A 19 -0.51 -9.03 -7.00
CA LEU A 19 -0.60 -8.81 -5.55
C LEU A 19 -1.04 -7.37 -5.21
N PHE A 20 -0.61 -6.38 -6.01
CA PHE A 20 -1.06 -5.02 -5.85
C PHE A 20 -2.59 -4.87 -6.06
N LEU A 21 -3.13 -5.47 -7.12
CA LEU A 21 -4.57 -5.42 -7.38
C LEU A 21 -5.36 -6.15 -6.29
N GLN A 22 -4.91 -7.33 -5.87
CA GLN A 22 -5.51 -8.07 -4.76
C GLN A 22 -5.51 -7.24 -3.47
N LEU A 23 -4.39 -6.58 -3.16
CA LEU A 23 -4.31 -5.70 -2.00
C LEU A 23 -5.28 -4.51 -2.10
N CYS A 24 -5.46 -3.94 -3.30
CA CYS A 24 -6.43 -2.86 -3.50
C CYS A 24 -7.86 -3.35 -3.21
N ASP A 25 -8.23 -4.51 -3.71
CA ASP A 25 -9.55 -5.11 -3.48
C ASP A 25 -9.76 -5.42 -1.98
N GLU A 26 -8.75 -5.96 -1.30
CA GLU A 26 -8.82 -6.27 0.13
C GLU A 26 -8.93 -5.03 1.02
N LEU A 27 -8.24 -3.94 0.66
CA LEU A 27 -8.26 -2.71 1.44
C LEU A 27 -9.46 -1.81 1.13
N SER A 28 -10.10 -1.97 -0.04
CA SER A 28 -11.21 -1.13 -0.47
C SER A 28 -12.35 -0.99 0.56
N PRO A 29 -12.78 -2.04 1.30
CA PRO A 29 -13.83 -1.92 2.31
C PRO A 29 -13.43 -1.07 3.52
N TYR A 30 -12.14 -0.97 3.79
CA TYR A 30 -11.58 -0.31 4.98
C TYR A 30 -11.10 1.12 4.68
N LEU A 31 -11.10 1.53 3.41
CA LEU A 31 -10.72 2.88 2.99
C LEU A 31 -11.95 3.81 2.94
N PRO A 32 -11.77 5.12 3.20
CA PRO A 32 -12.88 6.08 3.11
C PRO A 32 -13.49 6.09 1.70
N ARG A 33 -14.82 5.94 1.63
CA ARG A 33 -15.56 5.97 0.36
C ARG A 33 -15.34 7.28 -0.37
N ALA A 34 -15.10 7.17 -1.67
CA ALA A 34 -15.02 8.30 -2.57
C ALA A 34 -16.40 8.96 -2.75
N ASN A 35 -16.71 9.95 -1.91
CA ASN A 35 -17.99 10.69 -2.01
C ASN A 35 -17.97 11.77 -3.11
N ARG A 36 -16.85 11.95 -3.81
CA ARG A 36 -16.67 12.98 -4.85
C ARG A 36 -15.93 12.38 -6.04
N ARG A 37 -16.25 12.84 -7.26
CA ARG A 37 -15.56 12.43 -8.50
C ARG A 37 -14.06 12.73 -8.51
N THR A 38 -13.62 13.71 -7.72
CA THR A 38 -12.21 14.09 -7.57
C THR A 38 -11.50 13.35 -6.44
N ALA A 39 -12.15 12.37 -5.81
CA ALA A 39 -11.52 11.57 -4.78
C ALA A 39 -10.41 10.70 -5.40
N ILE A 40 -9.29 10.61 -4.69
CA ILE A 40 -8.17 9.74 -5.04
C ILE A 40 -8.68 8.29 -5.01
N SER A 41 -8.44 7.54 -6.09
CA SER A 41 -8.84 6.13 -6.18
C SER A 41 -8.09 5.26 -5.17
N VAL A 42 -8.62 4.07 -4.87
CA VAL A 42 -7.98 3.12 -3.95
C VAL A 42 -6.58 2.76 -4.44
N GLU A 43 -6.45 2.46 -5.73
CA GLU A 43 -5.20 2.10 -6.38
C GLU A 43 -4.16 3.21 -6.24
N CYS A 44 -4.55 4.47 -6.47
CA CYS A 44 -3.64 5.60 -6.30
C CYS A 44 -3.21 5.77 -4.83
N LYS A 45 -4.12 5.59 -3.87
CA LYS A 45 -3.78 5.68 -2.43
C LYS A 45 -2.79 4.58 -2.03
N VAL A 46 -3.08 3.33 -2.42
CA VAL A 46 -2.26 2.16 -2.11
C VAL A 46 -0.89 2.30 -2.77
N ALA A 47 -0.84 2.68 -4.05
CA ALA A 47 0.42 2.82 -4.77
C ALA A 47 1.31 3.93 -4.21
N ALA A 48 0.74 5.11 -3.91
CA ALA A 48 1.48 6.20 -3.28
C ALA A 48 2.06 5.77 -1.92
N THR A 49 1.30 4.99 -1.15
CA THR A 49 1.73 4.46 0.15
C THR A 49 2.84 3.42 0.00
N LEU A 50 2.69 2.47 -0.91
CA LEU A 50 3.71 1.44 -1.17
C LEU A 50 5.01 2.05 -1.70
N SER A 51 4.93 3.03 -2.59
CA SER A 51 6.11 3.75 -3.07
C SER A 51 6.85 4.44 -1.92
N LEU A 52 6.12 4.98 -0.93
CA LEU A 52 6.72 5.56 0.26
C LEU A 52 7.43 4.48 1.09
N TYR A 53 6.76 3.38 1.40
CA TYR A 53 7.34 2.28 2.18
C TYR A 53 8.58 1.67 1.49
N ALA A 54 8.54 1.55 0.16
CA ALA A 54 9.63 0.98 -0.64
C ALA A 54 10.90 1.83 -0.67
N THR A 55 10.76 3.15 -0.50
CA THR A 55 11.84 4.14 -0.69
C THR A 55 12.22 4.89 0.60
N GLY A 56 11.40 4.80 1.64
CA GLY A 56 11.55 5.53 2.90
C GLY A 56 11.48 7.06 2.77
N SER A 57 11.21 7.57 1.57
CA SER A 57 11.35 8.99 1.24
C SER A 57 9.99 9.64 1.14
N CYS A 58 9.61 10.41 2.18
CA CYS A 58 8.38 11.21 2.20
C CYS A 58 8.28 12.22 1.05
N GLN A 59 9.40 12.58 0.42
CA GLN A 59 9.50 13.20 -0.90
C GLN A 59 10.96 13.50 -1.26
N LYS A 60 11.37 13.16 -2.49
CA LYS A 60 12.21 14.08 -3.27
C LYS A 60 11.34 14.65 -4.40
N PRO A 61 11.35 15.97 -4.66
CA PRO A 61 10.20 16.66 -5.25
C PRO A 61 9.94 16.43 -6.75
N VAL A 62 10.66 15.56 -7.45
CA VAL A 62 10.72 15.62 -8.92
C VAL A 62 10.19 14.36 -9.63
N GLY A 63 10.16 13.19 -8.98
CA GLY A 63 9.82 11.93 -9.66
C GLY A 63 8.40 11.39 -9.42
N MET A 64 7.90 11.41 -8.17
CA MET A 64 6.70 10.65 -7.80
C MET A 64 5.38 11.41 -7.98
N ASN A 65 5.42 12.76 -8.00
CA ASN A 65 4.23 13.56 -8.32
C ASN A 65 3.73 13.30 -9.75
N TYR A 66 4.63 12.94 -10.68
CA TYR A 66 4.24 12.59 -12.05
C TYR A 66 3.57 11.21 -12.14
N ILE A 67 4.01 10.24 -11.32
CA ILE A 67 3.51 8.85 -11.37
C ILE A 67 2.10 8.72 -10.78
N HIS A 68 1.75 9.58 -9.81
CA HIS A 68 0.44 9.51 -9.13
C HIS A 68 -0.44 10.76 -9.29
N GLY A 69 0.09 11.90 -9.76
CA GLY A 69 -0.67 13.14 -9.92
C GLY A 69 -1.20 13.74 -8.61
N LEU A 70 -0.63 13.38 -7.46
CA LEU A 70 -1.12 13.76 -6.13
C LEU A 70 -0.34 14.94 -5.54
N SER A 71 -1.04 15.78 -4.78
CA SER A 71 -0.39 16.77 -3.91
C SER A 71 0.27 16.10 -2.70
N GLN A 72 1.23 16.78 -2.06
CA GLN A 72 1.90 16.31 -0.85
C GLN A 72 0.90 15.96 0.27
N ALA A 73 -0.12 16.81 0.47
CA ALA A 73 -1.21 16.55 1.40
C ALA A 73 -2.03 15.30 1.01
N GLY A 74 -2.27 15.09 -0.29
CA GLY A 74 -2.92 13.89 -0.82
C GLY A 74 -2.13 12.61 -0.52
N VAL A 75 -0.80 12.64 -0.70
CA VAL A 75 0.09 11.52 -0.35
C VAL A 75 0.05 11.25 1.14
N SER A 76 0.25 12.25 1.99
CA SER A 76 0.23 12.08 3.46
C SER A 76 -1.10 11.50 3.95
N LYS A 77 -2.22 12.01 3.42
CA LYS A 77 -3.56 11.48 3.72
C LYS A 77 -3.70 10.01 3.29
N SER A 78 -3.24 9.67 2.08
CA SER A 78 -3.30 8.31 1.54
C SER A 78 -2.51 7.34 2.40
N VAL A 79 -1.29 7.71 2.79
CA VAL A 79 -0.43 6.91 3.68
C VAL A 79 -1.15 6.62 4.98
N ARG A 80 -1.73 7.63 5.63
CA ARG A 80 -2.47 7.42 6.88
C ARG A 80 -3.66 6.50 6.71
N GLU A 81 -4.48 6.71 5.68
CA GLU A 81 -5.68 5.89 5.42
C GLU A 81 -5.31 4.43 5.12
N VAL A 82 -4.33 4.20 4.24
CA VAL A 82 -3.85 2.86 3.88
C VAL A 82 -3.16 2.19 5.05
N THR A 83 -2.35 2.90 5.83
CA THR A 83 -1.71 2.35 7.04
C THR A 83 -2.77 1.88 8.03
N ASN A 84 -3.81 2.68 8.26
CA ASN A 84 -4.90 2.30 9.15
C ASN A 84 -5.67 1.08 8.63
N ALA A 85 -5.93 1.01 7.32
CA ALA A 85 -6.59 -0.14 6.69
C ALA A 85 -5.75 -1.42 6.81
N LEU A 86 -4.43 -1.34 6.59
CA LEU A 86 -3.50 -2.46 6.79
C LEU A 86 -3.46 -2.96 8.24
N ASN A 87 -3.67 -2.06 9.20
CA ASN A 87 -3.74 -2.39 10.62
C ASN A 87 -5.15 -2.77 11.10
N HIS A 88 -6.13 -2.89 10.21
CA HIS A 88 -7.45 -3.38 10.58
C HIS A 88 -7.33 -4.82 11.11
N PRO A 89 -8.00 -5.20 12.21
CA PRO A 89 -7.89 -6.54 12.80
C PRO A 89 -8.13 -7.68 11.80
N ASP A 90 -9.12 -7.53 10.92
CA ASP A 90 -9.45 -8.50 9.87
C ASP A 90 -8.35 -8.66 8.80
N ILE A 91 -7.50 -7.65 8.60
CA ILE A 91 -6.36 -7.71 7.68
C ILE A 91 -5.16 -8.29 8.42
N LEU A 92 -4.81 -7.74 9.59
CA LEU A 92 -3.66 -8.21 10.38
C LEU A 92 -3.74 -9.70 10.68
N SER A 93 -4.90 -10.19 11.12
CA SER A 93 -5.09 -11.61 11.47
C SER A 93 -4.94 -12.56 10.28
N ARG A 94 -5.06 -12.09 9.03
CA ARG A 94 -4.84 -12.93 7.84
C ARG A 94 -3.36 -13.10 7.51
N TYR A 95 -2.54 -12.09 7.80
CA TYR A 95 -1.15 -12.04 7.34
C TYR A 95 -0.13 -12.21 8.46
N ILE A 96 -0.46 -11.83 9.69
CA ILE A 96 0.46 -11.85 10.83
C ILE A 96 -0.03 -12.90 11.83
N HIS A 97 0.72 -13.99 11.94
CA HIS A 97 0.49 -15.05 12.91
C HIS A 97 1.71 -15.20 13.79
N PHE A 98 1.54 -15.03 15.10
CA PHE A 98 2.62 -15.26 16.06
C PHE A 98 2.58 -16.70 16.56
N PRO A 99 3.74 -17.40 16.64
CA PRO A 99 3.79 -18.75 17.15
C PRO A 99 3.46 -18.79 18.65
N GLY A 100 2.33 -19.43 18.99
CA GLY A 100 1.90 -19.60 20.38
C GLY A 100 2.68 -20.67 21.15
N THR A 101 3.24 -21.67 20.45
CA THR A 101 3.94 -22.81 21.06
C THR A 101 5.46 -22.65 21.03
N VAL A 102 6.16 -23.34 21.93
CA VAL A 102 7.63 -23.41 21.93
C VAL A 102 8.14 -24.00 20.62
N GLN A 103 7.51 -25.06 20.10
CA GLN A 103 7.90 -25.65 18.82
C GLN A 103 7.67 -24.68 17.65
N GLY A 104 6.54 -23.95 17.64
CA GLY A 104 6.27 -22.94 16.62
C GLY A 104 7.29 -21.80 16.65
N ARG A 105 7.80 -21.43 17.82
CA ARG A 105 8.87 -20.43 17.96
C ARG A 105 10.20 -20.94 17.40
N GLN A 106 10.54 -22.20 17.65
CA GLN A 106 11.77 -22.81 17.15
C GLN A 106 11.79 -22.99 15.63
N ALA A 107 10.64 -23.16 14.99
CA ALA A 107 10.53 -23.35 13.54
C ALA A 107 10.72 -22.05 12.71
N VAL A 108 10.70 -20.88 13.36
CA VAL A 108 10.81 -19.56 12.70
C VAL A 108 12.23 -18.95 12.86
N ILE A 109 13.08 -19.55 13.70
CA ILE A 109 14.46 -19.13 13.97
C ILE A 109 15.43 -19.82 13.00
#